data_AF-A0A3Q9W6I1-F1
#
_entry.id   AF-A0A3Q9W6I1-F1
#
_cell.length_a   1.000
_cell.length_b   1.000
_cell.length_c   1.000
_cell.angle_alpha   90.00
_cell.angle_beta   90.00
_cell.angle_gamma   90.00
#
_symmetry.space_group_name_H-M   'P 1'
#
loop_
_entity.id
_entity.type
_entity.pdbx_description
1 polymer ?
#
loop_
_entity_poly.entity_id
_entity_poly.type
_entity_poly.pdbx_seq_one_letter_code
_entity_poly.pdbx_strand_id
1 'polypeptide(L)'
;MKYFLAIILLVISMQGAAQTENRQPSLVCMQLIQIVDSAFSHKSQGKTKQQMLAPLPSKDVLAGYPKSMSAQRLLGEQMLEVVADIYSHEALPKVAYSAYRAESCHRSTTGQPVVKDFAKVTAQLSQCGSLEKEAQYKCGFELAKPVL
;
A
#
# COMPACT_ATOMS: atom_id res chain seq x y z
N MET A 1 -37.20 -48.87 -27.10
CA MET A 1 -36.08 -48.33 -27.90
C MET A 1 -36.63 -47.13 -28.66
N LYS A 2 -36.13 -45.90 -28.55
CA LYS A 2 -34.74 -45.50 -28.44
C LYS A 2 -34.73 -43.95 -28.26
N TYR A 3 -33.91 -43.48 -27.33
CA TYR A 3 -33.43 -42.08 -27.16
C TYR A 3 -34.38 -41.04 -26.54
N PHE A 4 -34.74 -41.27 -25.27
CA PHE A 4 -34.74 -40.20 -24.26
C PHE A 4 -33.27 -40.01 -23.87
N LEU A 5 -32.57 -39.00 -24.36
CA LEU A 5 -31.37 -38.42 -23.72
C LEU A 5 -30.85 -37.25 -24.56
N ALA A 6 -30.26 -36.27 -23.87
CA ALA A 6 -29.47 -35.16 -24.39
C ALA A 6 -30.23 -33.89 -24.84
N ILE A 7 -31.00 -33.30 -23.92
CA ILE A 7 -31.11 -31.83 -23.84
C ILE A 7 -30.49 -31.40 -22.50
N ILE A 8 -29.17 -31.50 -22.42
CA ILE A 8 -28.37 -30.75 -21.42
C ILE A 8 -27.31 -30.03 -22.24
N LEU A 9 -27.74 -29.00 -22.97
CA LEU A 9 -26.86 -28.02 -23.59
C LEU A 9 -26.33 -27.13 -22.46
N LEU A 10 -25.26 -27.59 -21.82
CA LEU A 10 -24.08 -26.83 -21.41
C LEU A 10 -24.25 -25.30 -21.35
N VAL A 11 -25.04 -24.81 -20.38
CA VAL A 11 -24.98 -23.42 -19.89
C VAL A 11 -23.95 -23.36 -18.76
N ILE A 12 -22.72 -23.78 -19.04
CA ILE A 12 -21.61 -23.66 -18.09
C ILE A 12 -20.37 -23.33 -18.90
N SER A 13 -19.94 -22.06 -18.83
CA SER A 13 -18.56 -21.56 -18.94
C SER A 13 -18.43 -20.20 -19.64
N MET A 14 -19.17 -19.20 -19.16
CA MET A 14 -18.76 -17.79 -19.32
C MET A 14 -18.80 -17.06 -17.97
N GLN A 15 -18.10 -17.62 -16.99
CA GLN A 15 -17.73 -16.91 -15.76
C GLN A 15 -16.26 -17.22 -15.49
N GLY A 16 -15.36 -16.61 -16.26
CA GLY A 16 -13.93 -16.90 -16.18
C GLY A 16 -13.01 -15.74 -16.55
N ALA A 17 -13.52 -14.51 -16.63
CA ALA A 17 -12.72 -13.33 -16.99
C ALA A 17 -13.07 -12.11 -16.14
N ALA A 18 -13.14 -12.26 -14.81
CA ALA A 18 -13.36 -11.14 -13.89
C ALA A 18 -12.33 -11.07 -12.73
N GLN A 19 -11.21 -11.83 -12.80
CA GLN A 19 -10.27 -11.94 -11.67
C GLN A 19 -8.83 -11.49 -11.94
N THR A 20 -8.52 -10.94 -13.12
CA THR A 20 -7.15 -10.49 -13.43
C THR A 20 -6.88 -9.01 -13.11
N GLU A 21 -7.90 -8.18 -12.93
CA GLU A 21 -7.71 -6.74 -12.64
C GLU A 21 -7.33 -6.45 -11.17
N ASN A 22 -7.61 -7.37 -10.24
CA ASN A 22 -7.53 -7.09 -8.79
C ASN A 22 -6.23 -7.53 -8.09
N ARG A 23 -5.26 -8.12 -8.81
CA ARG A 23 -3.97 -8.54 -8.22
C ARG A 23 -2.86 -7.49 -8.29
N GLN A 24 -3.02 -6.46 -9.09
CA GLN A 24 -2.01 -5.40 -9.24
C GLN A 24 -1.85 -4.51 -7.99
N PRO A 25 -2.92 -4.10 -7.28
CA PRO A 25 -2.80 -3.22 -6.12
C PRO A 25 -1.97 -3.82 -4.98
N SER A 26 -2.09 -5.12 -4.72
CA SER A 26 -1.37 -5.79 -3.64
C SER A 26 0.14 -5.88 -3.90
N LEU A 27 0.57 -6.02 -5.17
CA LEU A 27 1.98 -6.00 -5.54
C LEU A 27 2.61 -4.62 -5.36
N VAL A 28 1.86 -3.54 -5.64
CA VAL A 28 2.31 -2.16 -5.39
C VAL A 28 2.59 -1.95 -3.90
N CYS A 29 1.75 -2.48 -3.01
CA CYS A 29 1.93 -2.32 -1.57
C CYS A 29 3.25 -2.95 -1.07
N MET A 30 3.69 -4.07 -1.65
CA MET A 30 4.98 -4.69 -1.30
C MET A 30 6.18 -3.84 -1.73
N GLN A 31 6.04 -3.02 -2.78
CA GLN A 31 7.10 -2.10 -3.23
C GLN A 31 7.33 -0.95 -2.24
N LEU A 32 6.38 -0.69 -1.33
CA LEU A 32 6.49 0.40 -0.36
C LEU A 32 7.69 0.25 0.57
N ILE A 33 8.15 -0.97 0.83
CA ILE A 33 9.36 -1.18 1.63
C ILE A 33 10.57 -0.50 0.98
N GLN A 34 10.76 -0.72 -0.32
CA GLN A 34 11.88 -0.13 -1.09
C GLN A 34 11.72 1.38 -1.27
N ILE A 35 10.47 1.85 -1.45
CA ILE A 35 10.17 3.28 -1.58
C ILE A 35 10.46 4.03 -0.29
N VAL A 36 10.07 3.46 0.86
CA VAL A 36 10.38 4.00 2.18
C VAL A 36 11.89 4.03 2.39
N ASP A 37 12.60 2.93 2.08
CA ASP A 37 14.06 2.88 2.18
C ASP A 37 14.74 3.98 1.35
N SER A 38 14.31 4.16 0.10
CA SER A 38 14.81 5.21 -0.80
C SER A 38 14.51 6.62 -0.27
N ALA A 39 13.30 6.85 0.24
CA ALA A 39 12.91 8.15 0.79
C ALA A 39 13.72 8.53 2.04
N PHE A 40 13.97 7.58 2.95
CA PHE A 40 14.87 7.81 4.08
C PHE A 40 16.31 8.06 3.63
N SER A 41 16.82 7.28 2.68
CA SER A 41 18.16 7.46 2.13
C SER A 41 18.33 8.86 1.55
N HIS A 42 17.40 9.30 0.70
CA HIS A 42 17.40 10.65 0.15
C HIS A 42 17.31 11.75 1.22
N LYS A 43 16.47 11.57 2.26
CA LYS A 43 16.40 12.53 3.37
C LYS A 43 17.75 12.60 4.11
N SER A 44 18.40 11.46 4.37
CA SER A 44 19.73 11.43 5.01
C SER A 44 20.84 12.06 4.15
N GLN A 45 20.67 12.09 2.83
CA GLN A 45 21.56 12.79 1.89
C GLN A 45 21.25 14.30 1.80
N GLY A 46 20.32 14.82 2.60
CA GLY A 46 19.99 16.24 2.66
C GLY A 46 19.01 16.72 1.58
N LYS A 47 18.34 15.81 0.85
CA LYS A 47 17.25 16.24 -0.05
C LYS A 47 16.13 16.88 0.76
N THR A 48 15.53 17.92 0.22
CA THR A 48 14.38 18.60 0.83
C THR A 48 13.07 17.91 0.45
N LYS A 49 12.00 18.14 1.23
CA LYS A 49 10.65 17.67 0.91
C LYS A 49 10.23 18.09 -0.50
N GLN A 50 10.53 19.34 -0.88
CA GLN A 50 10.19 19.88 -2.20
C GLN A 50 10.93 19.13 -3.32
N GLN A 51 12.22 18.83 -3.15
CA GLN A 51 13.00 18.05 -4.12
C GLN A 51 12.48 16.62 -4.27
N MET A 52 11.96 16.02 -3.19
CA MET A 52 11.35 14.69 -3.22
C MET A 52 9.98 14.68 -3.90
N LEU A 53 9.21 15.76 -3.77
CA LEU A 53 7.88 15.89 -4.36
C LEU A 53 7.92 16.34 -5.82
N ALA A 54 8.92 17.12 -6.24
CA ALA A 54 9.04 17.67 -7.59
C ALA A 54 8.89 16.64 -8.75
N PRO A 55 9.45 15.41 -8.68
CA PRO A 55 9.27 14.43 -9.75
C PRO A 55 7.94 13.67 -9.68
N LEU A 56 7.11 13.88 -8.65
CA LEU A 56 5.86 13.14 -8.47
C LEU A 56 4.67 13.90 -9.09
N PRO A 57 3.73 13.20 -9.74
CA PRO A 57 2.47 13.82 -10.15
C PRO A 57 1.69 14.32 -8.93
N SER A 58 0.96 15.43 -9.10
CA SER A 58 0.09 15.95 -8.04
C SER A 58 -1.08 15.01 -7.77
N LYS A 59 -1.75 15.19 -6.62
CA LYS A 59 -2.97 14.43 -6.29
C LYS A 59 -4.06 14.60 -7.35
N ASP A 60 -4.23 15.81 -7.90
CA ASP A 60 -5.23 16.09 -8.93
C ASP A 60 -4.90 15.38 -10.25
N VAL A 61 -3.61 15.33 -10.62
CA VAL A 61 -3.15 14.58 -11.81
C VAL A 61 -3.40 13.09 -11.62
N LEU A 62 -3.08 12.53 -10.44
CA LEU A 62 -3.33 11.14 -10.10
C LEU A 62 -4.84 10.80 -10.12
N ALA A 63 -5.69 11.69 -9.61
CA ALA A 63 -7.15 11.50 -9.61
C ALA A 63 -7.72 11.40 -11.04
N GLY A 64 -7.09 12.04 -12.02
CA GLY A 64 -7.46 11.98 -13.43
C GLY A 64 -6.99 10.72 -14.18
N TYR A 65 -6.21 9.84 -13.55
CA TYR A 65 -5.70 8.64 -14.24
C TYR A 65 -6.83 7.67 -14.62
N PRO A 66 -6.78 7.07 -15.83
CA PRO A 66 -7.76 6.07 -16.24
C PRO A 66 -7.66 4.81 -15.37
N LYS A 67 -8.73 4.00 -15.32
CA LYS A 67 -8.77 2.75 -14.54
C LYS A 67 -7.63 1.78 -14.87
N SER A 68 -7.20 1.75 -16.13
CA SER A 68 -6.06 0.94 -16.60
C SER A 68 -4.72 1.32 -15.96
N MET A 69 -4.62 2.50 -15.34
CA MET A 69 -3.46 3.00 -14.60
C MET A 69 -3.66 2.96 -13.08
N SER A 70 -4.57 2.13 -12.58
CA SER A 70 -4.90 2.04 -11.15
C SER A 70 -3.68 1.73 -10.27
N ALA A 71 -2.77 0.86 -10.73
CA ALA A 71 -1.54 0.53 -10.03
C ALA A 71 -0.58 1.73 -9.93
N GLN A 72 -0.40 2.47 -11.03
CA GLN A 72 0.42 3.67 -11.08
C GLN A 72 -0.20 4.80 -10.25
N ARG A 73 -1.53 4.91 -10.25
CA ARG A 73 -2.25 5.85 -9.40
C ARG A 73 -1.98 5.56 -7.93
N LEU A 74 -2.19 4.32 -7.50
CA LEU A 74 -1.94 3.87 -6.14
C LEU A 74 -0.47 4.10 -5.74
N LEU A 75 0.48 3.72 -6.60
CA LEU A 75 1.90 3.92 -6.34
C LEU A 75 2.23 5.41 -6.12
N GLY A 76 1.74 6.29 -6.99
CA GLY A 76 1.93 7.73 -6.87
C GLY A 76 1.33 8.29 -5.57
N GLU A 77 0.10 7.89 -5.23
CA GLU A 77 -0.57 8.28 -3.99
C GLU A 77 0.26 7.86 -2.77
N GLN A 78 0.75 6.62 -2.75
CA GLN A 78 1.55 6.11 -1.65
C GLN A 78 2.92 6.80 -1.54
N MET A 79 3.57 7.11 -2.67
CA MET A 79 4.83 7.87 -2.66
C MET A 79 4.66 9.28 -2.08
N LEU A 80 3.57 9.97 -2.44
CA LEU A 80 3.25 11.29 -1.89
C LEU A 80 3.05 11.23 -0.37
N GLU A 81 2.32 10.23 0.12
CA GLU A 81 2.10 10.02 1.55
C GLU A 81 3.38 9.65 2.29
N VAL A 82 4.22 8.76 1.74
CA VAL A 82 5.52 8.40 2.34
C VAL A 82 6.42 9.62 2.50
N VAL A 83 6.51 10.46 1.46
CA VAL A 83 7.29 11.71 1.53
C VAL A 83 6.66 12.69 2.53
N ALA A 84 5.33 12.76 2.60
CA ALA A 84 4.66 13.60 3.60
C ALA A 84 5.01 13.16 5.02
N ASP A 85 4.85 11.88 5.36
CA ASP A 85 5.10 11.33 6.68
C ASP A 85 6.58 11.50 7.10
N ILE A 86 7.52 11.04 6.27
CA ILE A 86 8.95 11.05 6.57
C ILE A 86 9.46 12.47 6.84
N TYR A 87 8.92 13.50 6.17
CA TYR A 87 9.34 14.88 6.39
C TYR A 87 8.54 15.63 7.45
N SER A 88 7.39 15.11 7.89
CA SER A 88 6.55 15.75 8.92
C SER A 88 6.84 15.23 10.33
N HIS A 89 7.51 14.07 10.44
CA HIS A 89 7.84 13.45 11.72
C HIS A 89 9.34 13.26 11.89
N GLU A 90 9.85 13.69 13.05
CA GLU A 90 11.25 13.46 13.42
C GLU A 90 11.47 11.98 13.74
N ALA A 91 12.51 11.39 13.13
CA ALA A 91 13.05 10.06 13.47
C ALA A 91 12.05 8.87 13.48
N LEU A 92 11.23 8.72 12.43
CA LEU A 92 10.44 7.50 12.25
C LEU A 92 11.33 6.24 12.15
N PRO A 93 11.06 5.16 12.91
CA PRO A 93 11.81 3.92 12.81
C PRO A 93 11.53 3.23 11.49
N LYS A 94 12.53 3.28 10.59
CA LYS A 94 12.41 2.89 9.18
C LYS A 94 11.78 1.53 8.96
N VAL A 95 12.17 0.51 9.74
CA VAL A 95 11.69 -0.87 9.55
C VAL A 95 10.23 -1.03 10.00
N ALA A 96 9.86 -0.45 11.14
CA ALA A 96 8.46 -0.48 11.59
C ALA A 96 7.57 0.38 10.66
N TYR A 97 8.05 1.54 10.24
CA TYR A 97 7.32 2.42 9.33
C TYR A 97 7.07 1.76 7.96
N SER A 98 8.07 1.10 7.38
CA SER A 98 7.91 0.41 6.10
C SER A 98 6.87 -0.72 6.16
N ALA A 99 6.90 -1.50 7.24
CA ALA A 99 5.92 -2.56 7.49
C ALA A 99 4.50 -2.00 7.65
N TYR A 100 4.34 -0.94 8.45
CA TYR A 100 3.08 -0.22 8.63
C TYR A 100 2.52 0.26 7.29
N ARG A 101 3.32 0.98 6.48
CA ARG A 101 2.86 1.53 5.19
C ARG A 101 2.47 0.44 4.20
N ALA A 102 3.24 -0.65 4.11
CA ALA A 102 2.94 -1.78 3.25
C ALA A 102 1.61 -2.43 3.63
N GLU A 103 1.38 -2.71 4.91
CA GLU A 103 0.14 -3.33 5.38
C GLU A 103 -1.05 -2.37 5.28
N SER A 104 -0.90 -1.08 5.61
CA SER A 104 -1.97 -0.08 5.43
C SER A 104 -2.43 0.01 3.97
N CYS A 105 -1.49 0.00 3.03
CA CYS A 105 -1.80 -0.07 1.60
C CYS A 105 -2.54 -1.37 1.26
N HIS A 106 -2.02 -2.51 1.71
CA HIS A 106 -2.62 -3.82 1.41
C HIS A 106 -4.07 -3.90 1.91
N ARG A 107 -4.31 -3.44 3.15
CA ARG A 107 -5.65 -3.40 3.74
C ARG A 107 -6.59 -2.50 2.97
N SER A 108 -6.16 -1.28 2.66
CA SER A 108 -6.98 -0.31 1.92
C SER A 108 -7.40 -0.82 0.55
N THR A 109 -6.53 -1.58 -0.13
CA THR A 109 -6.79 -2.13 -1.48
C THR A 109 -7.60 -3.42 -1.47
N THR A 110 -7.64 -4.13 -0.34
CA THR A 110 -8.40 -5.39 -0.16
C THR A 110 -9.71 -5.19 0.60
N GLY A 111 -10.10 -3.93 0.86
CA GLY A 111 -11.34 -3.61 1.59
C GLY A 111 -11.27 -3.92 3.08
N GLN A 112 -10.08 -4.20 3.62
CA GLN A 112 -9.90 -4.41 5.04
C GLN A 112 -9.81 -3.05 5.78
N PRO A 113 -10.34 -2.96 7.01
CA PRO A 113 -10.22 -1.75 7.83
C PRO A 113 -8.76 -1.34 8.05
N VAL A 114 -8.47 -0.04 8.02
CA VAL A 114 -7.13 0.52 8.25
C VAL A 114 -7.21 1.72 9.19
N VAL A 115 -6.19 1.90 10.03
CA VAL A 115 -6.04 3.14 10.80
C VAL A 115 -5.68 4.28 9.83
N LYS A 116 -6.66 5.13 9.50
CA LYS A 116 -6.51 6.19 8.48
C LYS A 116 -5.70 7.40 8.95
N ASP A 117 -5.64 7.62 10.26
CA ASP A 117 -4.96 8.78 10.83
C ASP A 117 -3.57 8.37 11.31
N PHE A 118 -2.54 8.73 10.53
CA PHE A 118 -1.17 8.41 10.86
C PHE A 118 -0.75 9.00 12.21
N ALA A 119 -1.27 10.18 12.59
CA ALA A 119 -0.93 10.83 13.85
C ALA A 119 -1.31 9.98 15.06
N LYS A 120 -2.35 9.13 14.94
CA LYS A 120 -2.77 8.21 16.01
C LYS A 120 -1.81 7.06 16.23
N VAL A 121 -1.04 6.68 15.22
CA VAL A 121 -0.08 5.57 15.30
C VAL A 121 1.35 6.05 15.45
N THR A 122 1.68 7.31 15.10
CA THR A 122 3.07 7.81 15.14
C THR A 122 3.75 7.57 16.48
N ALA A 123 3.08 7.86 17.59
CA ALA A 123 3.66 7.67 18.93
C ALA A 123 3.98 6.19 19.23
N GLN A 124 3.09 5.28 18.87
CA GLN A 124 3.29 3.83 19.04
C GLN A 124 4.34 3.31 18.07
N LEU A 125 4.36 3.85 16.85
CA LEU A 125 5.33 3.49 15.83
C LEU A 125 6.75 3.86 16.27
N SER A 126 6.95 5.01 16.90
CA SER A 126 8.25 5.39 17.50
C SER A 126 8.72 4.40 18.57
N GLN A 127 7.80 3.85 19.38
CA GLN A 127 8.13 2.82 20.38
C GLN A 127 8.59 1.51 19.73
N CYS A 128 8.11 1.18 18.53
CA CYS A 128 8.62 0.02 17.80
C CYS A 128 10.12 0.13 17.49
N GLY A 129 10.68 1.35 17.44
CA GLY A 129 12.09 1.58 17.08
C GLY A 129 13.11 1.04 18.08
N SER A 130 12.71 0.79 19.33
CA SER A 130 13.59 0.22 20.37
C SER A 130 13.64 -1.31 20.33
N LEU A 131 12.86 -1.96 19.47
CA LEU A 131 12.81 -3.42 19.35
C LEU A 131 13.89 -3.93 18.39
N GLU A 132 14.17 -5.22 18.47
CA GLU A 132 14.98 -5.92 17.46
C GLU A 132 14.31 -5.91 16.09
N LYS A 133 15.11 -5.98 15.02
CA LYS A 133 14.66 -5.75 13.64
C LYS A 133 13.38 -6.52 13.25
N GLU A 134 13.31 -7.81 13.57
CA GLU A 134 12.13 -8.64 13.28
C GLU A 134 10.89 -8.17 14.07
N ALA A 135 11.09 -7.83 15.34
CA ALA A 135 10.05 -7.29 16.20
C ALA A 135 9.60 -5.88 15.77
N GLN A 136 10.49 -5.05 15.20
CA GLN A 136 10.10 -3.77 14.59
C GLN A 136 9.13 -3.98 13.43
N TYR A 137 9.43 -4.95 12.55
CA TYR A 137 8.59 -5.28 11.40
C TYR A 137 7.19 -5.73 11.87
N LYS A 138 7.15 -6.67 12.82
CA LYS A 138 5.88 -7.16 13.39
C LYS A 138 5.10 -6.04 14.07
N CYS A 139 5.77 -5.19 14.86
CA CYS A 139 5.14 -4.06 15.54
C CYS A 139 4.48 -3.09 14.54
N GLY A 140 5.23 -2.67 13.50
CA GLY A 140 4.69 -1.81 12.44
C GLY A 140 3.51 -2.43 11.69
N PHE A 141 3.60 -3.73 11.39
CA PHE A 141 2.52 -4.47 10.74
C PHE A 141 1.23 -4.49 11.58
N GLU A 142 1.33 -4.74 12.89
CA GLU A 142 0.16 -4.75 13.78
C GLU A 142 -0.49 -3.37 13.90
N LEU A 143 0.30 -2.29 13.90
CA LEU A 143 -0.23 -0.91 14.00
C LEU A 143 -1.09 -0.49 12.80
N ALA A 144 -1.00 -1.18 11.67
CA ALA A 144 -1.87 -0.93 10.52
C ALA A 144 -3.31 -1.46 10.73
N LYS A 145 -3.49 -2.37 11.69
CA LYS A 145 -4.78 -2.98 12.02
C LYS A 145 -5.53 -2.09 13.02
N PRO A 146 -6.82 -1.79 12.81
CA PRO A 146 -7.59 -1.12 13.84
C PRO A 146 -7.75 -2.01 15.07
N VAL A 147 -7.66 -1.41 16.25
CA VAL A 147 -8.05 -2.06 17.51
C VAL A 147 -9.57 -2.25 17.45
N LEU A 148 -10.01 -3.52 17.48
CA LEU A 148 -11.42 -3.90 17.53
C LEU A 148 -12.06 -3.57 18.87
#